data_AF-A0A355C2K5-F1
#
_entry.id   AF-A0A355C2K5-F1
#
_cell.length_a   1.000
_cell.length_b   1.000
_cell.length_c   1.000
_cell.angle_alpha   90.00
_cell.angle_beta   90.00
_cell.angle_gamma   90.00
#
_symmetry.space_group_name_H-M   'P 1'
#
loop_
_entity.id
_entity.type
_entity.pdbx_description
1 polymer ?
#
loop_
_entity_poly.entity_id
_entity_poly.type
_entity_poly.pdbx_seq_one_letter_code
_entity_poly.pdbx_strand_id
1 'polypeptide(L)'
;LPPFKGGGEMIDLVTTETVTYNDPPHRFEAGTPPILEAIGLGAALEWMTATGLEAIAAHESALAEQATAELSKLNFVELYGRA
;
A
#
# COMPACT_ATOMS: atom_id res chain seq x y z
N LEU A 1 16.96 -2.32 14.98
CA LEU A 1 16.68 -0.98 14.41
C LEU A 1 15.97 -0.13 15.44
N PRO A 2 16.34 1.16 15.58
CA PRO A 2 15.62 2.11 16.43
C PRO A 2 14.25 2.46 15.81
N PRO A 3 13.30 2.98 16.61
CA PRO A 3 11.99 3.39 16.11
C PRO A 3 12.07 4.57 15.14
N PHE A 4 11.11 4.65 14.21
CA PHE A 4 11.01 5.75 13.25
C PHE A 4 10.43 7.03 13.88
N LYS A 5 9.42 6.87 14.74
CA LYS A 5 8.79 7.91 15.56
C LYS A 5 8.69 7.41 17.01
N GLY A 6 8.71 8.31 17.98
CA GLY A 6 8.46 8.00 19.39
C GLY A 6 7.01 8.31 19.79
N GLY A 7 6.49 7.61 20.80
CA GLY A 7 5.13 7.82 21.30
C GLY A 7 4.57 6.59 22.00
N GLY A 8 3.27 6.61 22.35
CA GLY A 8 2.57 5.40 22.81
C GLY A 8 2.57 4.28 21.75
N GLU A 9 2.09 3.08 22.12
CA GLU A 9 2.10 1.84 21.31
C GLU A 9 3.49 1.25 20.99
N MET A 10 4.49 2.07 20.68
CA MET A 10 5.82 1.60 20.29
C MET A 10 6.80 1.40 21.46
N ILE A 11 6.48 1.97 22.63
CA ILE A 11 7.23 1.83 23.87
C ILE A 11 6.77 0.56 24.58
N ASP A 12 7.75 -0.23 25.05
CA ASP A 12 7.53 -1.36 25.95
C ASP A 12 7.57 -0.89 27.42
N LEU A 13 8.66 -0.21 27.83
CA LEU A 13 8.82 0.41 29.15
C LEU A 13 9.31 1.85 29.02
N VAL A 14 8.77 2.75 29.85
CA VAL A 14 9.30 4.11 30.04
C VAL A 14 9.47 4.41 31.52
N THR A 15 10.68 4.84 31.89
CA THR A 15 11.01 5.46 33.17
C THR A 15 11.56 6.87 32.92
N THR A 16 11.90 7.60 33.98
CA THR A 16 12.58 8.90 33.87
C THR A 16 14.00 8.79 33.28
N GLU A 17 14.62 7.61 33.32
CA GLU A 17 16.01 7.36 32.88
C GLU A 17 16.11 6.48 31.63
N THR A 18 15.10 5.66 31.34
CA THR A 18 15.20 4.60 30.31
C THR A 18 13.91 4.43 29.54
N VAL A 19 14.04 4.16 28.24
CA VAL A 19 12.95 3.72 27.37
C VAL A 19 13.38 2.43 26.68
N THR A 20 12.54 1.41 26.75
CA THR A 20 12.65 0.21 25.91
C THR A 20 11.50 0.20 24.90
N TYR A 21 11.71 -0.50 23.77
CA TYR A 21 10.77 -0.48 22.66
C TYR A 21 10.21 -1.87 22.42
N ASN A 22 8.95 -1.92 21.98
CA ASN A 22 8.28 -3.15 21.57
C ASN A 22 9.02 -3.87 20.44
N ASP A 23 8.67 -5.11 20.19
CA ASP A 23 9.13 -5.82 19.00
C ASP A 23 8.44 -5.30 17.72
N PRO A 24 9.08 -5.45 16.54
CA PRO A 24 8.40 -5.21 15.27
C PRO A 24 7.13 -6.07 15.12
N PRO A 25 6.06 -5.55 14.48
CA PRO A 25 5.98 -4.27 13.78
C PRO A 25 5.74 -3.06 14.68
N HIS A 26 5.19 -3.25 15.89
CA HIS A 26 4.75 -2.17 16.79
C HIS A 26 5.84 -1.17 17.16
N ARG A 27 7.12 -1.60 17.18
CA ARG A 27 8.28 -0.69 17.30
C ARG A 27 8.23 0.51 16.34
N PHE A 28 7.59 0.35 15.18
CA PHE A 28 7.58 1.33 14.10
C PHE A 28 6.23 2.05 13.94
N GLU A 29 5.26 1.77 14.80
CA GLU A 29 3.87 2.24 14.69
C GLU A 29 3.50 3.10 15.90
N ALA A 30 4.23 4.20 16.10
CA ALA A 30 4.04 5.09 17.24
C ALA A 30 2.68 5.80 17.22
N GLY A 31 1.99 5.80 18.37
CA GLY A 31 0.73 6.48 18.58
C GLY A 31 -0.47 5.68 18.09
N THR A 32 -1.65 6.28 18.16
CA THR A 32 -2.88 5.67 17.64
C THR A 32 -2.73 5.44 16.12
N PRO A 33 -2.84 4.19 15.64
CA PRO A 33 -2.69 3.91 14.22
C PRO A 33 -3.91 4.40 13.41
N PRO A 34 -3.82 4.42 12.08
CA PRO A 34 -4.97 4.66 11.22
C PRO A 34 -5.88 3.41 11.21
N ILE A 35 -6.63 3.22 12.30
CA ILE A 35 -7.39 1.99 12.60
C ILE A 35 -8.41 1.67 11.51
N LEU A 36 -9.24 2.66 11.13
CA LEU A 36 -10.31 2.45 10.17
C LEU A 36 -9.76 2.24 8.76
N GLU A 37 -8.67 2.92 8.43
CA GLU A 37 -7.98 2.78 7.15
C GLU A 37 -7.35 1.39 7.03
N ALA A 38 -6.75 0.86 8.09
CA ALA A 38 -6.20 -0.50 8.10
C ALA A 38 -7.30 -1.56 7.93
N ILE A 39 -8.44 -1.39 8.59
CA ILE A 39 -9.62 -2.26 8.41
C ILE A 39 -10.15 -2.17 6.97
N GLY A 40 -10.29 -0.95 6.45
CA GLY A 40 -10.76 -0.71 5.08
C GLY A 40 -9.82 -1.31 4.03
N LEU A 41 -8.50 -1.24 4.26
CA LEU A 41 -7.51 -1.89 3.42
C LEU A 41 -7.68 -3.41 3.43
N GLY A 42 -7.93 -4.01 4.60
CA GLY A 42 -8.25 -5.44 4.71
C GLY A 42 -9.46 -5.83 3.84
N ALA A 43 -10.57 -5.11 3.96
CA ALA A 43 -11.77 -5.36 3.17
C ALA A 43 -11.54 -5.18 1.66
N ALA A 44 -10.75 -4.18 1.25
CA ALA A 44 -10.40 -3.98 -0.15
C ALA A 44 -9.57 -5.15 -0.71
N LEU A 45 -8.59 -5.64 0.06
CA LEU A 45 -7.76 -6.79 -0.31
C LEU A 45 -8.58 -8.08 -0.39
N GLU A 46 -9.52 -8.28 0.53
CA GLU A 46 -10.45 -9.42 0.49
C GLU A 46 -11.30 -9.40 -0.80
N TRP A 47 -11.86 -8.24 -1.15
CA TRP A 47 -12.63 -8.08 -2.39
C TRP A 47 -11.79 -8.33 -3.64
N MET A 48 -10.58 -7.77 -3.71
CA MET A 48 -9.67 -7.99 -4.85
C MET A 48 -9.28 -9.47 -4.96
N THR A 49 -8.99 -10.13 -3.84
CA THR A 49 -8.64 -11.55 -3.81
C THR A 49 -9.82 -12.42 -4.24
N ALA A 50 -11.03 -12.11 -3.77
CA ALA A 50 -12.25 -12.82 -4.18
C ALA A 50 -12.60 -12.60 -5.66
N THR A 51 -12.30 -11.42 -6.20
CA THR A 51 -12.45 -11.11 -7.63
C THR A 51 -11.42 -11.87 -8.47
N GLY A 52 -10.22 -12.10 -7.93
CA GLY A 52 -9.11 -12.81 -8.56
C GLY A 52 -8.10 -11.86 -9.20
N LEU A 53 -6.87 -11.86 -8.70
CA LEU A 53 -5.82 -10.95 -9.18
C LEU A 53 -5.45 -11.22 -10.64
N GLU A 54 -5.49 -12.47 -11.08
CA GLU A 54 -5.23 -12.84 -12.48
C GLU A 54 -6.32 -12.32 -13.42
N ALA A 55 -7.58 -12.34 -12.97
CA ALA A 55 -8.71 -11.81 -13.74
C ALA A 55 -8.64 -10.28 -13.85
N ILE A 56 -8.30 -9.61 -12.75
CA ILE A 56 -8.06 -8.16 -12.73
C ILE A 56 -6.91 -7.81 -13.68
N ALA A 57 -5.76 -8.47 -13.57
CA ALA A 57 -4.59 -8.20 -14.41
C ALA A 57 -4.87 -8.45 -15.89
N ALA A 58 -5.59 -9.54 -16.24
CA ALA A 58 -5.96 -9.81 -17.62
C ALA A 58 -6.91 -8.74 -18.18
N HIS A 59 -7.87 -8.27 -17.38
CA HIS A 59 -8.78 -7.21 -17.76
C HIS A 59 -8.03 -5.88 -17.98
N GLU A 60 -7.14 -5.51 -17.05
CA GLU A 60 -6.31 -4.31 -17.16
C GLU A 60 -5.39 -4.36 -18.40
N SER A 61 -4.77 -5.51 -18.69
CA SER A 61 -3.95 -5.70 -19.90
C SER A 61 -4.77 -5.48 -21.16
N ALA A 62 -5.96 -6.08 -21.26
CA ALA A 62 -6.82 -5.93 -22.42
C ALA A 62 -7.25 -4.47 -22.65
N LEU A 63 -7.58 -3.74 -21.57
CA LEU A 63 -7.89 -2.32 -21.64
C LEU A 63 -6.68 -1.48 -22.07
N ALA A 64 -5.50 -1.76 -21.51
CA ALA A 64 -4.27 -1.05 -21.83
C ALA A 64 -3.86 -1.27 -23.30
N GLU A 65 -3.96 -2.51 -23.79
CA GLU A 65 -3.70 -2.87 -25.18
C GLU A 65 -4.65 -2.13 -26.13
N GLN A 66 -5.95 -2.15 -25.83
CA GLN A 66 -6.94 -1.46 -26.64
C GLN A 66 -6.69 0.06 -26.65
N ALA A 67 -6.49 0.67 -25.48
CA ALA A 67 -6.23 2.10 -25.38
C ALA A 67 -4.96 2.50 -26.13
N THR A 68 -3.89 1.71 -25.98
CA THR A 68 -2.61 1.92 -26.69
C THR A 68 -2.79 1.82 -28.20
N ALA A 69 -3.53 0.82 -28.68
CA ALA A 69 -3.80 0.64 -30.10
C ALA A 69 -4.59 1.82 -30.69
N GLU A 70 -5.61 2.33 -29.99
CA GLU A 70 -6.40 3.47 -30.47
C GLU A 70 -5.62 4.78 -30.43
N LEU A 71 -4.90 5.06 -29.33
CA LEU A 71 -4.10 6.28 -29.21
C LEU A 71 -2.94 6.32 -30.21
N SER A 72 -2.35 5.16 -30.54
CA SER A 72 -1.26 5.07 -31.53
C SER A 72 -1.67 5.49 -32.94
N LYS A 73 -2.97 5.54 -33.24
CA LYS A 73 -3.50 6.01 -34.54
C LYS A 73 -3.51 7.53 -34.65
N LEU A 74 -3.36 8.24 -33.54
CA LEU A 74 -3.44 9.70 -33.50
C LEU A 74 -2.06 10.32 -33.74
N ASN A 75 -1.88 10.96 -34.89
CA ASN A 75 -0.60 11.55 -35.32
C ASN A 75 -0.10 12.71 -34.43
N PHE A 76 -0.93 13.22 -33.54
CA PHE A 76 -0.63 14.30 -32.61
C PHE A 76 -0.41 13.80 -31.17
N VAL A 77 -0.48 12.49 -30.93
CA VAL A 77 -0.26 11.88 -29.61
C VAL A 77 1.08 11.17 -29.60
N GLU A 78 1.90 11.47 -28.60
CA GLU A 78 3.12 10.73 -28.29
C GLU A 78 2.87 9.83 -27.07
N LEU A 79 3.20 8.55 -27.20
CA LEU A 79 3.04 7.56 -26.12
C LEU A 79 4.40 7.21 -25.52
N TYR A 80 4.53 7.38 -24.20
CA TYR A 80 5.73 7.02 -23.43
C TYR A 80 5.55 5.68 -22.70
N GLY A 81 6.62 4.89 -22.60
CA GLY A 81 6.62 3.62 -21.86
C GLY A 81 5.87 2.49 -22.58
N ARG A 82 6.25 2.20 -23.84
CA ARG A 82 5.74 1.04 -24.59
C ARG A 82 6.41 -0.22 -24.04
N ALA A 83 5.64 -1.09 -23.37
CA ALA A 83 6.06 -2.41 -22.93
C ALA A 83 5.59 -3.49 -23.92
#